data_AF-A0A6I4HS63-F1
#
_entry.id   AF-A0A6I4HS63-F1
#
_cell.length_a   1.000
_cell.length_b   1.000
_cell.length_c   1.000
_cell.angle_alpha   90.00
_cell.angle_beta   90.00
_cell.angle_gamma   90.00
#
_symmetry.space_group_name_H-M   'P 1'
#
loop_
_entity.id
_entity.type
_entity.pdbx_description
1 polymer ?
#
loop_
_entity_poly.entity_id
_entity_poly.type
_entity_poly.pdbx_seq_one_letter_code
_entity_poly.pdbx_strand_id
1 'polypeptide(L)'
;ERFLSVGLLKGLNGMIVLDKDEEYDSKSYSFGGLPDLMREFSIQAAGAADMPYTILFGQSPAGMNATGEHDTRNYYDSIATKQIWSLKPFMMKLLRVIVQTTFGRQIPSLDVVFNPLWQLDAKVRSEVEKANAERDAKYLEMGIITEPQIAKQLVIDGVYSVIDEKHIKELEIMVKLNDNDNSDPETPPPAGEET
;
A
#
# COMPACT_ATOMS: atom_id res chain seq x y z
N GLU A 1 -1.93 -64.70 -28.68
CA GLU A 1 -0.71 -64.83 -29.51
C GLU A 1 -0.56 -63.65 -30.48
N ARG A 2 -1.41 -63.49 -31.52
CA ARG A 2 -1.26 -62.46 -32.59
C ARG A 2 -1.16 -60.99 -32.12
N PHE A 3 -2.04 -60.52 -31.24
CA PHE A 3 -1.98 -59.14 -30.71
C PHE A 3 -0.71 -58.85 -29.90
N LEU A 4 -0.15 -59.88 -29.27
CA LEU A 4 1.06 -59.78 -28.46
C LEU A 4 2.29 -59.67 -29.38
N SER A 5 2.33 -60.43 -30.47
CA SER A 5 3.34 -60.31 -31.53
C SER A 5 3.28 -58.95 -32.24
N VAL A 6 2.08 -58.43 -32.50
CA VAL A 6 1.88 -57.08 -33.06
C VAL A 6 2.37 -56.00 -32.10
N GLY A 7 2.08 -56.13 -30.80
CA GLY A 7 2.60 -55.23 -29.77
C GLY A 7 4.13 -55.25 -29.67
N LEU A 8 4.74 -56.43 -29.78
CA LEU A 8 6.19 -56.61 -29.76
C LEU A 8 6.87 -56.01 -31.00
N LEU A 9 6.31 -56.24 -32.19
CA LEU A 9 6.79 -55.67 -33.47
C LEU A 9 6.65 -54.14 -33.50
N LYS A 10 5.53 -53.61 -33.00
CA LYS A 10 5.32 -52.16 -32.88
C LYS A 10 6.32 -51.54 -31.90
N GLY A 11 6.58 -52.18 -30.77
CA GLY A 11 7.50 -51.67 -29.75
C GLY A 11 8.98 -51.73 -30.15
N LEU A 12 9.41 -52.80 -30.82
CA LEU A 12 10.82 -53.01 -31.21
C LEU A 12 11.19 -52.35 -32.54
N ASN A 13 10.31 -52.45 -33.54
CA ASN A 13 10.62 -52.07 -34.93
C ASN A 13 9.76 -50.91 -35.46
N GLY A 14 8.77 -50.43 -34.69
CA GLY A 14 7.86 -49.39 -35.16
C GLY A 14 6.94 -49.84 -36.30
N MET A 15 6.84 -51.16 -36.55
CA MET A 15 6.10 -51.73 -37.67
C MET A 15 4.84 -52.45 -37.16
N ILE A 16 3.74 -52.28 -37.89
CA ILE A 16 2.48 -52.97 -37.64
C ILE A 16 2.14 -53.76 -38.90
N VAL A 17 2.02 -55.08 -38.76
CA VAL A 17 1.60 -55.98 -39.84
C VAL A 17 0.10 -56.20 -39.71
N LEU A 18 -0.64 -55.78 -40.75
CA LEU A 18 -2.10 -55.84 -40.82
C LEU A 18 -2.51 -56.76 -41.96
N ASP A 19 -3.60 -57.50 -41.75
CA ASP A 19 -4.24 -58.28 -42.81
C ASP A 19 -5.21 -57.41 -43.64
N LYS A 20 -5.64 -57.90 -44.80
CA LYS A 20 -6.45 -57.15 -45.76
C LYS A 20 -7.81 -56.69 -45.19
N ASP A 21 -8.34 -57.40 -44.20
CA ASP A 21 -9.60 -57.08 -43.52
C ASP A 21 -9.39 -56.23 -42.24
N GLU A 22 -8.16 -55.82 -41.91
CA GLU A 22 -7.84 -55.07 -40.70
C GLU A 22 -7.51 -53.60 -41.00
N GLU A 23 -8.29 -52.67 -40.43
CA GLU A 23 -8.01 -51.24 -40.47
C GLU A 23 -7.23 -50.78 -39.24
N TYR A 24 -6.16 -50.01 -39.47
CA TYR A 24 -5.42 -49.32 -38.42
C TYR A 24 -5.80 -47.84 -38.40
N ASP A 25 -6.55 -47.45 -37.37
CA ASP A 25 -6.85 -46.05 -37.09
C ASP A 25 -5.87 -45.50 -36.04
N SER A 26 -5.04 -44.54 -36.46
CA SER A 26 -4.20 -43.79 -35.56
C SER A 26 -4.97 -42.58 -35.04
N LYS A 27 -5.53 -42.69 -33.84
CA LYS A 27 -6.16 -41.57 -33.15
C LYS A 27 -5.12 -40.50 -32.82
N SER A 28 -5.09 -39.44 -33.64
CA SER A 28 -4.31 -38.24 -33.38
C SER A 28 -5.07 -37.37 -32.36
N TYR A 29 -4.52 -37.21 -31.16
CA TYR A 29 -5.03 -36.24 -30.20
C TYR A 29 -4.40 -34.87 -30.47
N SER A 30 -5.24 -33.88 -30.75
CA SER A 30 -4.80 -32.48 -30.86
C SER A 30 -4.96 -31.78 -29.52
N PHE A 31 -3.85 -31.27 -28.97
CA PHE A 31 -3.82 -30.51 -27.71
C PHE A 31 -3.76 -28.99 -27.94
N GLY A 32 -4.28 -28.50 -29.07
CA GLY A 32 -4.20 -27.08 -29.43
C GLY A 32 -4.78 -26.11 -28.39
N GLY A 33 -5.83 -26.52 -27.65
CA GLY A 33 -6.46 -25.69 -26.60
C GLY A 33 -5.91 -25.90 -25.19
N LEU A 34 -4.90 -26.76 -25.02
CA LEU A 34 -4.32 -27.02 -23.69
C LEU A 34 -3.66 -25.78 -23.06
N PRO A 35 -2.94 -24.92 -23.80
CA PRO A 35 -2.36 -23.70 -23.25
C PRO A 35 -3.42 -22.74 -22.69
N ASP A 36 -4.56 -22.62 -23.36
CA ASP A 36 -5.66 -21.75 -22.92
C ASP A 36 -6.29 -22.27 -21.61
N LEU A 37 -6.50 -23.58 -21.50
CA LEU A 37 -6.98 -24.21 -20.28
C LEU A 37 -6.01 -23.98 -19.11
N MET A 38 -4.70 -24.12 -19.36
CA MET A 38 -3.67 -23.87 -18.34
C MET A 38 -3.64 -22.41 -17.89
N ARG A 39 -3.90 -21.46 -18.79
CA ARG A 39 -4.01 -20.03 -18.45
C ARG A 39 -5.20 -19.77 -17.54
N GLU A 40 -6.38 -20.32 -17.87
CA GLU A 40 -7.58 -20.18 -17.03
C GLU A 40 -7.39 -20.82 -15.65
N PHE A 41 -6.75 -21.99 -15.57
CA PHE A 41 -6.41 -22.61 -14.30
C PHE A 41 -5.49 -21.73 -13.45
N SER A 42 -4.52 -21.07 -14.08
CA SER A 42 -3.59 -20.16 -13.40
C SER A 42 -4.33 -18.93 -12.84
N ILE A 43 -5.33 -18.40 -13.54
CA ILE A 43 -6.19 -17.32 -13.04
C ILE A 43 -7.01 -17.78 -11.83
N GLN A 44 -7.59 -18.97 -11.87
CA GLN A 44 -8.32 -19.54 -10.74
C GLN A 44 -7.41 -19.75 -9.52
N ALA A 45 -6.18 -20.23 -9.74
CA ALA A 45 -5.18 -20.39 -8.69
C ALA A 45 -4.79 -19.04 -8.07
N ALA A 46 -4.62 -17.98 -8.87
CA ALA A 46 -4.38 -16.63 -8.38
C ALA A 46 -5.54 -16.10 -7.51
N GLY A 47 -6.78 -16.31 -7.96
CA GLY A 47 -7.97 -15.99 -7.18
C GLY A 47 -8.04 -16.74 -5.85
N ALA A 48 -7.71 -18.04 -5.84
CA ALA A 48 -7.69 -18.85 -4.61
C ALA A 48 -6.57 -18.42 -3.64
N ALA A 49 -5.45 -17.95 -4.16
CA ALA A 49 -4.33 -17.45 -3.37
C ALA A 49 -4.53 -16.01 -2.85
N ASP A 50 -5.63 -15.34 -3.25
CA ASP A 50 -5.91 -13.94 -2.91
C ASP A 50 -4.74 -13.01 -3.28
N MET A 51 -4.11 -13.32 -4.43
CA MET A 51 -2.95 -12.62 -4.99
C MET A 51 -3.20 -12.31 -6.47
N PRO A 52 -2.94 -11.09 -6.96
CA PRO A 52 -3.06 -10.79 -8.37
C PRO A 52 -2.17 -11.70 -9.24
N TYR A 53 -2.70 -12.11 -10.38
CA TYR A 53 -2.00 -12.99 -11.34
C TYR A 53 -0.63 -12.42 -11.76
N THR A 54 -0.56 -11.11 -11.95
CA THR A 54 0.64 -10.37 -12.36
C THR A 54 1.77 -10.49 -11.33
N ILE A 55 1.43 -10.49 -10.04
CA ILE A 55 2.37 -10.66 -8.93
C ILE A 55 2.70 -12.14 -8.72
N LEU A 56 1.69 -13.02 -8.71
CA LEU A 56 1.87 -14.44 -8.42
C LEU A 56 2.70 -15.17 -9.47
N PHE A 57 2.49 -14.86 -10.75
CA PHE A 57 3.17 -15.51 -11.87
C PHE A 57 4.26 -14.65 -12.51
N GLY A 58 4.49 -13.43 -12.03
CA GLY A 58 5.52 -12.52 -12.55
C GLY A 58 5.34 -12.17 -14.03
N GLN A 59 4.12 -12.26 -14.55
CA GLN A 59 3.78 -11.95 -15.92
C GLN A 59 3.39 -10.48 -16.02
N SER A 60 3.87 -9.80 -17.07
CA SER A 60 3.39 -8.47 -17.39
C SER A 60 1.88 -8.51 -17.65
N PRO A 61 1.13 -7.50 -17.18
CA PRO A 61 -0.31 -7.44 -17.41
C PRO A 61 -0.63 -7.54 -18.91
N ALA A 62 -1.66 -8.31 -19.26
CA ALA A 62 -2.08 -8.43 -20.65
C ALA A 62 -2.72 -7.12 -21.12
N GLY A 63 -2.01 -6.37 -21.97
CA GLY A 63 -2.50 -5.13 -22.57
C GLY A 63 -1.42 -4.06 -22.66
N MET A 64 -1.34 -3.39 -23.81
CA MET A 64 -0.27 -2.44 -24.19
C MET A 64 -0.06 -1.26 -23.21
N ASN A 65 -0.96 -1.05 -22.25
CA ASN A 65 -0.97 0.08 -21.29
C ASN A 65 -1.18 -0.33 -19.82
N ALA A 66 -1.15 -1.61 -19.49
CA ALA A 66 -1.40 -2.05 -18.12
C ALA A 66 -0.08 -2.12 -17.34
N THR A 67 0.20 -1.09 -16.52
CA THR A 67 1.42 -1.00 -15.68
C THR A 67 1.39 -1.93 -14.46
N GLY A 68 0.24 -2.55 -14.15
CA GLY A 68 0.09 -3.43 -12.98
C GLY A 68 0.03 -2.68 -11.64
N GLU A 69 -0.02 -1.35 -11.69
CA GLU A 69 -0.01 -0.47 -10.52
C GLU A 69 -1.30 -0.60 -9.68
N HIS A 70 -2.45 -0.72 -10.34
CA HIS A 70 -3.72 -1.00 -9.67
C HIS A 70 -3.73 -2.37 -8.97
N ASP A 71 -3.20 -3.41 -9.61
CA ASP A 71 -3.09 -4.75 -9.02
C ASP A 71 -2.20 -4.73 -7.77
N THR A 72 -1.06 -4.03 -7.88
CA THR A 72 -0.09 -3.90 -6.79
C THR A 72 -0.68 -3.12 -5.61
N ARG A 73 -1.42 -2.04 -5.88
CA ARG A 73 -2.10 -1.27 -4.85
C ARG A 73 -3.16 -2.10 -4.13
N ASN A 74 -4.03 -2.79 -4.88
CA ASN A 74 -5.05 -3.65 -4.30
C ASN A 74 -4.44 -4.77 -3.44
N TYR A 75 -3.32 -5.34 -3.88
CA TYR A 75 -2.61 -6.36 -3.10
C TYR A 75 -2.00 -5.78 -1.82
N TYR A 76 -1.41 -4.60 -1.86
CA TYR A 76 -0.90 -3.94 -0.66
C TYR A 76 -2.00 -3.57 0.33
N ASP A 77 -3.17 -3.13 -0.16
CA ASP A 77 -4.34 -2.85 0.69
C ASP A 77 -4.88 -4.13 1.35
N SER A 78 -4.87 -5.26 0.64
CA SER A 78 -5.27 -6.56 1.21
C SER A 78 -4.28 -7.03 2.28
N ILE A 79 -2.98 -6.83 2.07
CA ILE A 79 -1.94 -7.12 3.08
C ILE A 79 -2.11 -6.19 4.30
N ALA A 80 -2.30 -4.89 4.10
CA ALA A 80 -2.49 -3.94 5.19
C ALA A 80 -3.71 -4.31 6.04
N THR A 81 -4.78 -4.76 5.39
CA THR A 81 -5.96 -5.30 6.07
C THR A 81 -5.59 -6.54 6.89
N LYS A 82 -4.85 -7.51 6.34
CA LYS A 82 -4.39 -8.70 7.09
C LYS A 82 -3.48 -8.33 8.25
N GLN A 83 -2.61 -7.33 8.10
CA GLN A 83 -1.76 -6.80 9.17
C GLN A 83 -2.59 -6.23 10.32
N ILE A 84 -3.61 -5.42 10.03
CA ILE A 84 -4.46 -4.79 11.06
C ILE A 84 -5.40 -5.80 11.72
N TRP A 85 -6.02 -6.68 10.94
CA TRP A 85 -7.08 -7.56 11.45
C TRP A 85 -6.56 -8.86 12.07
N SER A 86 -5.45 -9.39 11.55
CA SER A 86 -4.92 -10.68 12.00
C SER A 86 -3.64 -10.52 12.82
N LEU A 87 -2.66 -9.77 12.30
CA LEU A 87 -1.34 -9.68 12.92
C LEU A 87 -1.33 -8.76 14.13
N LYS A 88 -1.95 -7.58 14.05
CA LYS A 88 -1.98 -6.58 15.12
C LYS A 88 -2.56 -7.13 16.43
N PRO A 89 -3.72 -7.82 16.45
CA PRO A 89 -4.27 -8.32 17.71
C PRO A 89 -3.39 -9.40 18.33
N PHE A 90 -2.75 -10.23 17.50
CA PHE A 90 -1.80 -11.24 17.98
C PHE A 90 -0.56 -10.60 18.59
N MET A 91 0.05 -9.63 17.88
CA MET A 91 1.20 -8.88 18.38
C MET A 91 0.88 -8.12 19.66
N MET A 92 -0.29 -7.46 19.74
CA MET A 92 -0.71 -6.72 20.93
C MET A 92 -0.88 -7.62 22.16
N LYS A 93 -1.40 -8.85 21.98
CA LYS A 93 -1.47 -9.83 23.08
C LYS A 93 -0.08 -10.19 23.59
N LEU A 94 0.86 -10.46 22.69
CA LEU A 94 2.22 -10.82 23.03
C LEU A 94 2.96 -9.65 23.70
N LEU A 95 2.85 -8.44 23.14
CA LEU A 95 3.43 -7.22 23.69
C LEU A 95 2.90 -6.92 25.10
N ARG A 96 1.60 -7.13 25.35
CA ARG A 96 1.01 -6.95 26.68
C ARG A 96 1.68 -7.83 27.74
N VAL A 97 1.99 -9.08 27.40
CA VAL A 97 2.70 -10.01 28.30
C VAL A 97 4.13 -9.52 28.54
N ILE A 98 4.87 -9.18 27.48
CA ILE A 98 6.26 -8.68 27.58
C ILE A 98 6.34 -7.40 28.44
N VAL A 99 5.42 -6.47 28.24
CA VAL A 99 5.39 -5.21 28.99
C VAL A 99 5.07 -5.47 30.46
N GLN A 100 4.12 -6.36 30.75
CA GLN A 100 3.77 -6.73 32.13
C GLN A 100 4.95 -7.40 32.85
N THR A 101 5.70 -8.28 32.18
CA THR A 101 6.86 -8.96 32.79
C THR A 101 8.05 -8.04 32.97
N THR A 102 8.26 -7.10 32.05
CA THR A 102 9.45 -6.22 32.06
C THR A 102 9.27 -5.00 32.96
N PHE A 103 8.08 -4.39 32.94
CA PHE A 103 7.82 -3.13 33.65
C PHE A 103 6.91 -3.29 34.87
N GLY A 104 6.33 -4.48 35.10
CA GLY A 104 5.40 -4.73 36.22
C GLY A 104 4.06 -3.99 36.10
N ARG A 105 3.83 -3.24 35.02
CA ARG A 105 2.62 -2.45 34.76
C ARG A 105 2.24 -2.52 33.29
N GLN A 106 0.97 -2.34 33.00
CA GLN A 106 0.49 -2.21 31.63
C GLN A 106 0.55 -0.74 31.18
N ILE A 107 1.11 -0.49 29.99
CA ILE A 107 1.14 0.84 29.37
C ILE A 107 -0.15 1.00 28.53
N PRO A 108 -1.04 1.96 28.85
CA PRO A 108 -2.33 2.10 28.16
C PRO A 108 -2.22 2.58 26.71
N SER A 109 -1.16 3.31 26.37
CA SER A 109 -0.95 3.95 25.06
C SER A 109 -0.04 3.16 24.11
N LEU A 110 0.20 1.87 24.39
CA LEU A 110 0.99 1.05 23.49
C LEU A 110 0.15 0.69 22.27
N ASP A 111 0.63 1.06 21.09
CA ASP A 111 0.06 0.61 19.83
C ASP A 111 1.14 0.19 18.84
N VAL A 112 0.76 -0.66 17.89
CA VAL A 112 1.59 -1.07 16.77
C VAL A 112 1.06 -0.38 15.52
N VAL A 113 1.95 0.39 14.89
CA VAL A 113 1.71 1.05 13.61
C VAL A 113 2.53 0.33 12.54
N PHE A 114 1.89 -0.04 11.44
CA PHE A 114 2.56 -0.61 10.28
C PHE A 114 2.89 0.50 9.30
N ASN A 115 4.10 0.46 8.74
CA ASN A 115 4.49 1.40 7.69
C ASN A 115 3.71 1.10 6.40
N PRO A 116 3.35 2.14 5.63
CA PRO A 116 2.67 1.95 4.35
C PRO A 116 3.58 1.16 3.39
N LEU A 117 3.00 0.14 2.76
CA LEU A 117 3.66 -0.69 1.75
C LEU A 117 3.79 0.04 0.42
N TRP A 118 2.80 0.86 0.09
CA TRP A 118 2.84 1.72 -1.09
C TRP A 118 3.67 2.96 -0.80
N GLN A 119 4.74 3.15 -1.55
CA GLN A 119 5.54 4.38 -1.51
C GLN A 119 5.25 5.18 -2.77
N LEU A 120 4.92 6.46 -2.58
CA LEU A 120 4.81 7.38 -3.71
C LEU A 120 6.18 7.55 -4.35
N ASP A 121 6.20 7.54 -5.67
CA ASP A 121 7.37 7.92 -6.45
C ASP A 121 7.88 9.30 -6.03
N ALA A 122 9.19 9.53 -6.15
CA ALA A 122 9.83 10.77 -5.70
C ALA A 122 9.20 12.01 -6.35
N LYS A 123 8.75 11.89 -7.60
CA LYS A 123 8.05 12.97 -8.31
C LYS A 123 6.70 13.30 -7.68
N VAL A 124 5.87 12.29 -7.43
CA VAL A 124 4.55 12.48 -6.83
C VAL A 124 4.68 12.99 -5.39
N ARG A 125 5.68 12.52 -4.64
CA ARG A 125 6.01 13.06 -3.32
C ARG A 125 6.34 14.55 -3.40
N SER A 126 7.19 14.96 -4.34
CA SER A 126 7.54 16.38 -4.52
C SER A 126 6.33 17.25 -4.87
N GLU A 127 5.38 16.72 -5.65
CA GLU A 127 4.13 17.42 -5.98
C GLU A 127 3.22 17.56 -4.76
N VAL A 128 3.14 16.53 -3.91
CA VAL A 128 2.40 16.57 -2.64
C VAL A 128 3.03 17.58 -1.67
N GLU A 129 4.36 17.60 -1.53
CA GLU A 129 5.05 18.57 -0.67
C GLU A 129 4.83 20.01 -1.15
N LYS A 130 4.85 20.24 -2.47
CA LYS A 130 4.53 21.55 -3.04
C LYS A 130 3.10 21.97 -2.72
N ALA A 131 2.13 21.06 -2.88
CA ALA A 131 0.73 21.33 -2.57
C ALA A 131 0.52 21.62 -1.06
N ASN A 132 1.22 20.90 -0.19
CA ASN A 132 1.20 21.12 1.26
C ASN A 132 1.79 22.51 1.61
N ALA A 133 2.93 22.87 1.02
CA ALA A 133 3.54 24.18 1.23
C ALA A 133 2.63 25.33 0.76
N GLU A 134 1.97 25.18 -0.39
CA GLU A 134 0.99 26.16 -0.89
C GLU A 134 -0.25 26.26 0.00
N ARG A 135 -0.71 25.15 0.58
CA ARG A 135 -1.80 25.12 1.56
C ARG A 135 -1.41 25.87 2.83
N ASP A 136 -0.23 25.59 3.36
CA ASP A 136 0.24 26.16 4.63
C ASP A 136 0.51 27.66 4.50
N ALA A 137 1.04 28.11 3.36
CA ALA A 137 1.18 29.53 3.05
C ALA A 137 -0.17 30.27 3.04
N LYS A 138 -1.22 29.66 2.47
CA LYS A 138 -2.57 30.23 2.47
C LYS A 138 -3.17 30.30 3.87
N TYR A 139 -2.98 29.27 4.70
CA TYR A 139 -3.49 29.29 6.07
C TYR A 139 -2.76 30.29 6.97
N LEU A 140 -1.47 30.51 6.74
CA LEU A 140 -0.70 31.55 7.40
C LEU A 140 -1.19 32.95 6.99
N GLU A 141 -1.43 33.19 5.70
CA GLU A 141 -1.98 34.45 5.18
C GLU A 141 -3.40 34.75 5.72
N MET A 142 -4.23 33.71 5.87
CA MET A 142 -5.57 33.83 6.46
C MET A 142 -5.56 33.95 8.00
N GLY A 143 -4.40 33.84 8.65
CA GLY A 143 -4.28 33.89 10.11
C GLY A 143 -4.91 32.71 10.86
N ILE A 144 -5.17 31.59 10.17
CA ILE A 144 -5.77 30.38 10.78
C ILE A 144 -4.71 29.58 11.55
N ILE A 145 -3.47 29.61 11.07
CA ILE A 145 -2.34 28.86 11.63
C ILE A 145 -1.16 29.83 11.83
N THR A 146 -0.43 29.63 12.92
CA THR A 146 0.77 30.42 13.24
C THR A 146 2.05 29.70 12.77
N GLU A 147 3.11 30.45 12.48
CA GLU A 147 4.41 29.89 12.06
C GLU A 147 4.94 28.75 12.97
N PRO A 148 4.82 28.82 14.31
CA PRO A 148 5.28 27.75 15.20
C PRO A 148 4.47 26.46 15.05
N GLN A 149 3.18 26.55 14.72
CA GLN A 149 2.34 25.37 14.49
C GLN A 149 2.75 24.65 13.20
N ILE A 150 3.12 25.40 12.15
CA ILE A 150 3.65 24.83 10.90
C ILE A 150 5.01 24.16 11.16
N ALA A 151 5.91 24.83 11.89
CA ALA A 151 7.22 24.27 12.24
C ALA A 151 7.10 22.97 13.05
N LYS A 152 6.15 22.91 13.99
CA LYS A 152 5.87 21.70 14.77
C LYS A 152 5.34 20.56 13.91
N GLN A 153 4.45 20.87 12.96
CA GLN A 153 3.91 19.87 12.04
C GLN A 153 4.99 19.32 11.10
N LEU A 154 5.88 20.17 10.57
CA LEU A 154 7.00 19.78 9.72
C LEU A 154 8.00 18.82 10.40
N VAL A 155 8.20 18.98 11.72
CA VAL A 155 9.02 18.06 12.52
C VAL A 155 8.32 16.71 12.72
N ILE A 156 7.00 16.72 12.98
CA ILE A 156 6.21 15.50 13.12
C ILE A 156 6.19 14.70 11.82
N ASP A 157 6.06 15.40 10.69
CA ASP A 157 6.05 14.80 9.35
C ASP A 157 7.47 14.36 8.91
N GLY A 158 8.51 14.70 9.68
CA GLY A 158 9.88 14.26 9.46
C GLY A 158 10.56 14.88 8.23
N VAL A 159 10.02 15.99 7.71
CA VAL A 159 10.54 16.68 6.52
C VAL A 159 11.91 17.31 6.80
N TYR A 160 12.07 17.87 8.01
CA TYR A 160 13.31 18.50 8.46
C TYR A 160 13.76 17.92 9.80
N SER A 161 15.00 17.43 9.85
CA SER A 161 15.64 16.98 11.09
C SER A 161 16.36 18.10 11.86
N VAL A 162 16.43 19.30 11.27
CA VAL A 162 17.24 20.43 11.77
C VAL A 162 16.41 21.41 12.62
N ILE A 163 15.08 21.29 12.59
CA ILE A 163 14.19 22.12 13.42
C ILE A 163 14.12 21.51 14.82
N ASP A 164 14.89 22.07 15.74
CA ASP A 164 14.89 21.66 17.15
C ASP A 164 13.68 22.25 17.91
N GLU A 165 13.27 21.58 18.99
CA GLU A 165 12.25 22.09 19.92
C GLU A 165 12.56 23.49 20.48
N LYS A 166 13.84 23.86 20.52
CA LYS A 166 14.31 25.20 20.91
C LYS A 166 13.92 26.26 19.88
N HIS A 167 14.04 25.95 18.59
CA HIS A 167 13.64 26.84 17.50
C HIS A 167 12.12 27.05 17.49
N ILE A 168 11.34 25.98 17.75
CA ILE A 168 9.88 26.08 17.89
C ILE A 168 9.49 27.01 19.05
N LYS A 169 10.18 26.90 20.20
CA LYS A 169 9.95 27.79 21.34
C LYS A 169 10.32 29.24 21.06
N GLU A 170 11.39 29.49 20.30
CA GLU A 170 11.76 30.85 19.86
C GLU A 170 10.69 31.46 18.95
N LEU A 171 10.15 30.68 18.01
CA LEU A 171 9.05 31.11 17.14
C LEU A 171 7.77 31.38 17.96
N GLU A 172 7.44 30.56 18.95
CA GLU A 172 6.30 30.80 19.86
C GLU A 172 6.44 32.10 20.66
N ILE A 173 7.68 32.48 21.04
CA ILE A 173 7.95 33.73 21.74
C ILE A 173 7.84 34.93 20.80
N MET A 174 8.30 34.81 19.54
CA MET A 174 8.15 35.88 18.54
C MET A 174 6.69 36.17 18.19
N VAL A 175 5.86 35.13 18.05
CA VAL A 175 4.42 35.32 17.76
C VAL A 175 3.70 36.05 18.90
N LYS A 176 4.01 35.74 20.16
CA LYS A 176 3.43 36.43 21.33
C LYS A 176 3.85 37.90 21.48
N LEU A 177 4.91 38.33 20.81
CA LEU A 177 5.33 39.74 20.81
C LEU A 177 4.50 40.58 19.83
N ASN A 178 3.98 39.99 18.76
CA ASN A 178 3.13 40.68 17.77
C ASN A 178 1.69 40.90 18.25
N ASP A 179 1.19 40.13 19.22
CA ASP A 179 -0.14 40.36 19.82
C ASP A 179 -0.19 41.61 20.74
N ASN A 180 0.96 42.24 21.00
CA ASN A 180 1.04 43.48 21.79
C ASN A 180 1.14 44.76 20.95
N ASP A 181 1.08 44.67 19.61
CA ASP A 181 1.02 45.85 18.74
C ASP A 181 -0.44 46.26 18.51
N ASN A 182 -0.86 47.07 19.48
CA ASN A 182 -2.08 47.87 19.59
C ASN A 182 -2.79 48.21 18.27
N SER A 183 -4.00 47.68 18.10
CA SER A 183 -5.08 48.42 17.43
C SER A 183 -6.38 48.28 18.22
N ASP A 184 -6.39 48.84 19.43
CA ASP A 184 -7.65 49.26 20.05
C ASP A 184 -8.32 50.27 19.12
N PRO A 185 -9.54 50.03 18.60
CA PRO A 185 -10.30 51.10 17.99
C PRO A 185 -10.70 52.07 19.12
N GLU A 186 -10.14 53.29 19.09
CA GLU A 186 -10.58 54.39 19.94
C GLU A 186 -12.10 54.47 19.95
N THR A 187 -12.69 54.11 21.09
CA THR A 187 -14.11 54.32 21.35
C THR A 187 -14.28 55.81 21.68
N PRO A 188 -15.12 56.58 20.98
CA PRO A 188 -15.32 58.00 21.32
C PRO A 188 -15.93 58.12 22.73
N PRO A 189 -15.54 59.13 23.52
CA PRO A 189 -15.97 59.25 24.91
C PRO A 189 -17.49 59.54 25.03
N PRO A 190 -18.15 59.12 26.12
CA PRO A 190 -19.54 59.45 26.36
C PRO A 190 -19.67 60.96 26.65
N ALA A 191 -20.45 61.66 25.83
CA ALA A 191 -20.90 63.00 26.16
C ALA A 191 -21.88 62.91 27.36
N GLY A 192 -21.59 63.66 28.41
CA GLY A 192 -22.33 63.66 29.67
C GLY A 192 -23.77 64.15 29.58
N GLU A 193 -24.57 63.70 30.54
CA GLU A 193 -25.79 64.36 30.98
C GLU A 193 -25.46 65.74 31.56
N GLU A 194 -26.22 66.77 31.16
CA GLU A 194 -26.81 67.82 32.01
C GLU A 194 -27.43 68.92 31.14
N THR A 195 -28.75 68.88 30.94
CA THR A 195 -29.78 69.87 31.35
C THR A 195 -31.16 69.42 30.90
#